data_AF-A0A5F7ZUX2-F1
#
_entry.id   AF-A0A5F7ZUX2-F1
#
_cell.length_a   1.000
_cell.length_b   1.000
_cell.length_c   1.000
_cell.angle_alpha   90.00
_cell.angle_beta   90.00
_cell.angle_gamma   90.00
#
_symmetry.space_group_name_H-M   'P 1'
#
loop_
_entity.id
_entity.type
_entity.pdbx_description
1 polymer ?
#
loop_
_entity_poly.entity_id
_entity_poly.type
_entity_poly.pdbx_seq_one_letter_code
_entity_poly.pdbx_strand_id
1 'polypeptide(L)'
;MLMTACDLGAVTKPWEISRQVAELVTSEFFEQGDRERLELKLTPSAIFDRNRKDELPRLQLEWIDSICMPLYQALVKVNVKLKPMLDSVAANRSKWEELHQKRLLASTASSSPASVMVATEDRN
;
A
#
# COMPACT_ATOMS: atom_id res chain seq x y z
N MET A 1 -3.21 -1.79 -24.08
CA MET A 1 -2.19 -1.10 -23.26
C MET A 1 -2.54 0.35 -22.98
N LEU A 2 -2.84 1.19 -23.98
CA LEU A 2 -3.12 2.61 -23.72
C LEU A 2 -4.37 2.85 -22.85
N MET A 3 -5.49 2.18 -23.15
CA MET A 3 -6.70 2.25 -22.31
C MET A 3 -6.44 1.86 -20.85
N THR A 4 -5.71 0.75 -20.64
CA THR A 4 -5.28 0.30 -19.31
C THR A 4 -4.42 1.35 -18.60
N ALA A 5 -3.51 2.02 -19.31
CA ALA A 5 -2.69 3.06 -18.69
C ALA A 5 -3.47 4.34 -18.38
N CYS A 6 -4.57 4.61 -19.09
CA CYS A 6 -5.49 5.68 -18.73
C CYS A 6 -6.28 5.31 -17.47
N ASP A 7 -6.79 4.07 -17.41
CA ASP A 7 -7.55 3.52 -16.28
C ASP A 7 -6.72 3.53 -14.98
N LEU A 8 -5.46 3.08 -15.06
CA LEU A 8 -4.53 3.09 -13.93
C LEU A 8 -3.80 4.43 -13.75
N GLY A 9 -4.21 5.49 -14.44
CA GLY A 9 -3.49 6.76 -14.53
C GLY A 9 -3.32 7.52 -13.21
N ALA A 10 -4.06 7.15 -12.15
CA ALA A 10 -3.90 7.72 -10.81
C ALA A 10 -2.47 7.53 -10.25
N VAL A 11 -1.83 6.39 -10.55
CA VAL A 11 -0.48 6.06 -10.07
C VAL A 11 0.61 6.97 -10.63
N THR A 12 0.31 7.73 -11.69
CA THR A 12 1.24 8.69 -12.30
C THR A 12 0.99 10.13 -11.85
N LYS A 13 0.02 10.38 -10.97
CA LYS A 13 -0.29 11.73 -10.49
C LYS A 13 0.69 12.13 -9.38
N PRO A 14 0.80 13.43 -9.06
CA PRO A 14 1.55 13.87 -7.89
C PRO A 14 1.15 13.10 -6.63
N TRP A 15 2.12 12.89 -5.74
CA TRP A 15 2.00 12.01 -4.57
C TRP A 15 0.70 12.20 -3.78
N GLU A 16 0.34 13.43 -3.43
CA GLU A 16 -0.88 13.69 -2.63
C GLU A 16 -2.15 13.22 -3.33
N ILE A 17 -2.23 13.38 -4.66
CA ILE A 17 -3.36 12.93 -5.46
C ILE A 17 -3.34 11.40 -5.58
N SER A 18 -2.19 10.82 -5.91
CA SER A 18 -2.05 9.37 -6.04
C SER A 18 -2.39 8.64 -4.74
N ARG A 19 -1.96 9.19 -3.59
CA ARG A 19 -2.26 8.64 -2.26
C ARG A 19 -3.75 8.73 -1.95
N GLN A 20 -4.37 9.88 -2.20
CA GLN A 20 -5.81 10.06 -1.96
C GLN A 20 -6.64 9.08 -2.78
N VAL A 21 -6.30 8.87 -4.05
CA VAL A 21 -7.01 7.88 -4.89
C VAL A 21 -6.82 6.47 -4.35
N ALA A 22 -5.61 6.10 -3.91
CA ALA A 22 -5.37 4.79 -3.31
C ALA A 22 -6.20 4.58 -2.03
N GLU A 23 -6.33 5.61 -1.18
CA GLU A 23 -7.17 5.57 0.02
C GLU A 23 -8.66 5.43 -0.31
N LEU A 24 -9.17 6.11 -1.34
CA LEU A 24 -10.55 5.98 -1.80
C LEU A 24 -10.84 4.58 -2.33
N VAL A 25 -10.01 4.06 -3.24
CA VAL A 25 -10.16 2.69 -3.78
C VAL A 25 -10.10 1.65 -2.67
N THR A 26 -9.19 1.82 -1.71
CA THR A 26 -9.09 0.92 -0.56
C THR A 26 -10.34 1.00 0.33
N SER A 27 -10.93 2.19 0.48
CA SER A 27 -12.18 2.36 1.22
C SER A 27 -13.34 1.61 0.55
N GLU A 28 -13.42 1.64 -0.78
CA GLU A 28 -14.40 0.84 -1.54
C GLU A 28 -14.19 -0.67 -1.34
N PHE A 29 -12.94 -1.15 -1.35
CA PHE A 29 -12.63 -2.55 -1.05
C PHE A 29 -13.07 -2.93 0.37
N PHE A 30 -12.87 -2.05 1.36
CA PHE A 30 -13.32 -2.31 2.72
C PHE A 30 -14.85 -2.36 2.85
N GLU A 31 -15.57 -1.52 2.11
CA GLU A 31 -17.03 -1.59 2.08
C GLU A 31 -17.52 -2.88 1.43
N GLN A 32 -16.86 -3.33 0.36
CA GLN A 32 -17.18 -4.61 -0.24
C GLN A 32 -16.90 -5.78 0.70
N GLY A 33 -15.72 -5.82 1.34
CA GLY A 33 -15.37 -6.89 2.29
C GLY A 33 -16.32 -6.95 3.49
N ASP A 34 -16.80 -5.80 3.95
CA ASP A 34 -17.82 -5.73 4.98
C ASP A 34 -19.14 -6.36 4.53
N ARG A 35 -19.60 -6.06 3.30
CA ARG A 35 -20.80 -6.68 2.73
C ARG A 35 -20.63 -8.19 2.59
N GLU A 36 -19.51 -8.65 2.06
CA GLU A 36 -19.19 -10.08 1.92
C GLU A 36 -19.23 -10.81 3.28
N ARG A 37 -18.71 -10.19 4.33
CA ARG A 37 -18.73 -10.74 5.69
C ARG A 37 -20.14 -10.77 6.28
N LEU A 38 -20.91 -9.69 6.13
CA LEU A 38 -22.22 -9.55 6.76
C LEU A 38 -23.29 -10.38 6.05
N GLU A 39 -23.34 -10.28 4.72
CA GLU A 39 -24.39 -10.84 3.87
C GLU A 39 -24.10 -12.27 3.44
N LEU A 40 -22.85 -12.57 3.07
CA LEU A 40 -22.45 -13.87 2.50
C LEU A 40 -21.73 -14.78 3.51
N LYS A 41 -21.43 -14.28 4.72
CA LYS A 41 -20.66 -14.99 5.77
C LYS A 41 -19.28 -15.46 5.29
N LEU A 42 -18.68 -14.74 4.35
CA LEU A 42 -17.33 -15.03 3.86
C LEU A 42 -16.27 -14.29 4.68
N THR A 43 -15.06 -14.84 4.71
CA THR A 43 -13.89 -14.14 5.24
C THR A 43 -13.26 -13.31 4.10
N PRO A 44 -13.22 -11.97 4.21
CA PRO A 44 -12.64 -11.12 3.17
C PRO A 44 -11.14 -11.35 3.04
N SER A 45 -10.60 -11.21 1.84
CA SER A 45 -9.15 -11.24 1.64
C SER A 45 -8.47 -9.98 2.18
N ALA A 46 -7.15 -10.00 2.30
CA ALA A 46 -6.34 -8.94 2.95
C ALA A 46 -6.68 -7.51 2.49
N ILE A 47 -6.85 -7.31 1.19
CA ILE A 47 -7.09 -6.00 0.57
C ILE A 47 -8.52 -5.49 0.82
N PHE A 48 -9.46 -6.37 1.17
CA PHE A 48 -10.85 -6.05 1.49
C PHE A 48 -11.12 -6.01 3.01
N ASP A 49 -10.14 -6.36 3.85
CA ASP A 49 -10.29 -6.35 5.30
C ASP A 49 -9.79 -5.03 5.91
N ARG A 50 -10.72 -4.19 6.38
CA ARG A 50 -10.42 -2.91 7.04
C ARG A 50 -9.51 -3.04 8.27
N ASN A 51 -9.48 -4.21 8.91
CA ASN A 51 -8.60 -4.45 10.06
C ASN A 51 -7.12 -4.53 9.67
N ARG A 52 -6.83 -4.68 8.38
CA ARG A 52 -5.49 -4.77 7.80
C ARG A 52 -5.09 -3.52 7.03
N LYS A 53 -5.76 -2.38 7.30
CA LYS A 53 -5.52 -1.09 6.64
C LYS A 53 -4.07 -0.62 6.70
N ASP A 54 -3.36 -1.01 7.74
CA ASP A 54 -1.96 -0.67 7.94
C ASP A 54 -1.04 -1.38 6.92
N GLU A 55 -1.50 -2.46 6.27
CA GLU A 55 -0.83 -3.13 5.15
C GLU A 55 -0.90 -2.38 3.82
N LEU A 56 -1.68 -1.30 3.73
CA LEU A 56 -1.85 -0.54 2.49
C LEU A 56 -0.51 -0.17 1.81
N PRO A 57 0.54 0.34 2.51
CA PRO A 57 1.81 0.63 1.86
C PRO A 57 2.46 -0.57 1.19
N ARG A 58 2.42 -1.75 1.83
CA ARG A 58 2.98 -3.00 1.28
C ARG A 58 2.18 -3.44 0.05
N LEU A 59 0.85 -3.38 0.14
CA LEU A 59 -0.04 -3.76 -0.97
C LEU A 59 0.12 -2.84 -2.18
N GLN A 60 0.32 -1.54 -1.96
CA GLN A 60 0.60 -0.58 -3.03
C GLN A 60 1.95 -0.83 -3.70
N LEU A 61 3.00 -1.18 -2.95
CA LEU A 61 4.30 -1.57 -3.51
C LEU A 61 4.16 -2.80 -4.43
N GLU A 62 3.50 -3.85 -3.94
CA GLU A 62 3.27 -5.09 -4.69
C GLU A 62 2.47 -4.83 -5.98
N TRP A 63 1.42 -4.00 -5.91
CA TRP A 63 0.61 -3.61 -7.07
C TRP A 63 1.41 -2.79 -8.08
N ILE A 64 2.18 -1.80 -7.62
CA ILE A 64 3.01 -0.95 -8.49
C ILE A 64 4.04 -1.81 -9.22
N ASP A 65 4.73 -2.70 -8.51
CA ASP A 65 5.79 -3.52 -9.09
C ASP A 65 5.27 -4.57 -10.06
N SER A 66 4.12 -5.17 -9.74
CA SER A 66 3.55 -6.26 -10.54
C SER A 66 2.77 -5.76 -11.77
N ILE A 67 2.13 -4.59 -11.68
CA ILE A 67 1.17 -4.11 -12.69
C ILE A 67 1.62 -2.79 -13.32
N CYS A 68 1.83 -1.74 -12.52
CA CYS A 68 2.03 -0.40 -13.05
C CYS A 68 3.40 -0.22 -13.70
N MET A 69 4.46 -0.72 -13.06
CA MET A 69 5.82 -0.55 -13.55
C MET A 69 6.01 -1.23 -14.92
N PRO A 70 5.62 -2.50 -15.13
CA PRO A 70 5.72 -3.14 -16.45
C PRO A 70 4.88 -2.42 -17.51
N LEU A 71 3.69 -1.94 -17.15
CA LEU A 71 2.80 -1.21 -18.06
C LEU A 71 3.44 0.07 -18.59
N TYR A 72 3.94 0.95 -17.71
CA TYR A 72 4.53 2.21 -18.14
C TYR A 72 5.92 2.04 -18.76
N GLN A 73 6.69 1.02 -18.36
CA GLN A 73 7.92 0.64 -19.06
C GLN A 73 7.65 0.21 -20.50
N ALA A 74 6.60 -0.59 -20.75
CA ALA A 74 6.20 -0.98 -22.09
C ALA A 74 5.75 0.23 -22.93
N LEU A 75 5.01 1.18 -22.34
CA LEU A 75 4.59 2.40 -23.03
C LEU A 75 5.76 3.31 -23.44
N VAL A 76 6.78 3.44 -22.59
CA VAL A 76 7.99 4.22 -22.92
C VAL A 76 8.74 3.62 -24.10
N LYS A 77 8.75 2.28 -24.24
CA LYS A 77 9.34 1.61 -25.42
C LYS A 77 8.60 1.95 -26.72
N VAL A 78 7.29 2.20 -26.64
CA VAL A 78 6.47 2.60 -27.80
C VAL A 78 6.67 4.09 -28.10
N ASN A 79 6.70 4.94 -27.08
CA ASN A 79 6.94 6.36 -27.24
C ASN A 79 7.69 6.94 -26.03
N VAL A 80 8.93 7.34 -26.25
CA VAL A 80 9.81 7.92 -25.22
C VAL A 80 9.24 9.18 -24.57
N LYS A 81 8.31 9.89 -25.23
CA LYS A 81 7.62 11.06 -24.65
C LYS A 81 6.75 10.71 -23.45
N LEU A 82 6.44 9.43 -23.22
CA LEU A 82 5.68 8.94 -22.07
C LEU A 82 6.57 8.70 -20.84
N LYS A 83 7.89 8.90 -20.92
CA LYS A 83 8.83 8.74 -19.80
C LYS A 83 8.41 9.47 -18.52
N PRO A 84 7.85 10.70 -18.55
CA PRO A 84 7.41 11.39 -17.34
C PRO A 84 6.36 10.60 -16.53
N MET A 85 5.53 9.78 -17.19
CA MET A 85 4.55 8.94 -16.51
C MET A 85 5.25 7.83 -15.72
N LEU A 86 6.24 7.17 -16.34
CA LEU A 86 7.05 6.14 -15.69
C LEU A 86 7.86 6.72 -14.51
N ASP A 87 8.44 7.90 -14.68
CA ASP A 87 9.15 8.61 -13.60
C ASP A 87 8.23 8.92 -12.43
N SER A 88 6.99 9.33 -12.72
CA SER A 88 5.98 9.59 -11.68
C SER A 88 5.62 8.31 -10.91
N VAL A 89 5.46 7.18 -11.60
CA VAL A 89 5.24 5.87 -10.94
C VAL A 89 6.40 5.51 -10.03
N ALA A 90 7.64 5.67 -10.49
CA ALA A 90 8.83 5.40 -9.68
C ALA A 90 8.91 6.32 -8.44
N ALA A 91 8.59 7.60 -8.59
CA ALA A 91 8.56 8.54 -7.48
C ALA A 91 7.49 8.17 -6.43
N ASN A 92 6.29 7.81 -6.87
CA ASN A 92 5.22 7.37 -5.98
C ASN A 92 5.55 6.04 -5.29
N ARG A 93 6.19 5.10 -6.00
CA ARG A 93 6.69 3.85 -5.39
C ARG A 93 7.65 4.13 -4.24
N SER A 94 8.61 5.03 -4.42
CA SER A 94 9.56 5.42 -3.36
C SER A 94 8.85 6.01 -2.14
N LYS A 95 7.78 6.78 -2.34
CA LYS A 95 6.99 7.33 -1.22
C LYS A 95 6.22 6.24 -0.46
N TRP A 96 5.67 5.25 -1.17
CA TRP A 96 5.09 4.08 -0.52
C TRP A 96 6.12 3.26 0.24
N GLU A 97 7.34 3.12 -0.28
CA GLU A 97 8.45 2.47 0.41
C GLU A 97 8.80 3.20 1.72
N GLU A 98 8.94 4.53 1.68
CA GLU A 98 9.17 5.35 2.88
C GLU A 98 8.09 5.10 3.95
N LEU A 99 6.81 5.02 3.56
CA LEU A 99 5.72 4.72 4.49
C LEU A 99 5.78 3.29 5.03
N HIS A 100 6.11 2.32 4.19
CA HIS A 100 6.25 0.93 4.60
C HIS A 100 7.37 0.76 5.62
N GLN A 101 8.54 1.34 5.36
CA GLN A 101 9.68 1.30 6.28
C GLN A 101 9.38 1.99 7.61
N LYS A 102 8.74 3.17 7.59
CA LYS A 102 8.31 3.86 8.82
C LYS A 102 7.40 2.98 9.69
N ARG A 103 6.49 2.22 9.08
CA ARG A 103 5.63 1.28 9.81
C ARG A 103 6.42 0.13 10.44
N LEU A 104 7.36 -0.48 9.70
CA LEU A 104 8.21 -1.56 10.22
C LEU A 104 9.04 -1.09 11.42
N LEU A 105 9.61 0.11 11.35
CA LEU A 105 10.34 0.71 12.46
C LEU A 105 9.41 0.92 13.68
N ALA A 106 8.20 1.43 13.48
CA ALA A 106 7.25 1.62 14.58
C ALA A 106 6.83 0.29 15.25
N SER A 107 6.67 -0.80 14.50
CA SER A 107 6.33 -2.11 15.07
C SER A 107 7.50 -2.78 15.80
N THR A 108 8.74 -2.51 15.38
CA THR A 108 9.93 -3.00 16.11
C THR A 108 10.19 -2.21 17.40
N ALA A 109 9.89 -0.91 17.43
CA ALA A 109 10.02 -0.09 18.64
C ALA A 109 9.02 -0.49 19.75
N SER A 110 7.81 -0.93 19.39
CA SER A 110 6.79 -1.35 20.36
C SER A 110 7.01 -2.75 20.95
N SER A 111 7.99 -3.51 20.45
CA SER A 111 8.30 -4.88 20.91
C SER A 111 9.57 -4.98 21.77
N SER A 112 10.14 -3.86 22.22
CA SER A 112 11.30 -3.87 23.14
C SER A 112 10.92 -4.33 24.57
N PRO A 113 11.64 -5.31 25.17
CA PRO A 113 11.36 -5.83 26.50
C PRO A 113 12.02 -4.96 27.59
N ALA A 114 11.46 -3.79 27.88
CA ALA A 114 11.95 -2.94 28.98
C ALA A 114 11.25 -3.22 30.34
N SER A 115 10.31 -4.18 30.41
CA SER A 115 9.48 -4.41 31.62
C SER A 115 9.84 -5.64 32.47
N VAL A 116 10.97 -6.33 32.24
CA VAL A 116 11.29 -7.59 32.97
C VAL A 116 12.21 -7.40 34.19
N MET A 117 12.71 -6.20 34.50
CA MET A 117 13.73 -6.01 35.56
C MET A 117 13.25 -5.40 36.90
N VAL A 118 11.98 -5.55 37.28
CA VAL A 118 11.54 -5.16 38.65
C VAL A 118 10.62 -6.22 39.24
N ALA A 119 11.14 -7.42 39.55
CA ALA A 119 10.37 -8.43 40.29
C ALA A 119 11.24 -9.45 41.05
N THR A 120 12.46 -9.12 41.45
CA THR A 120 13.28 -10.01 42.28
C THR A 120 14.09 -9.23 43.31
N GLU A 121 13.42 -8.58 44.26
CA GLU A 121 14.01 -8.17 45.53
C GLU A 121 12.86 -7.80 46.47
N ASP A 122 12.40 -8.78 47.26
CA ASP A 122 11.87 -8.62 48.63
C ASP A 122 11.14 -9.90 49.05
N ARG A 123 11.94 -10.90 49.40
CA ARG A 123 11.48 -12.00 50.26
C ARG A 123 12.66 -12.51 51.07
N ASN A 124 12.91 -11.85 52.20
CA ASN A 124 13.58 -12.44 53.35
C ASN A 124 12.97 -11.85 54.63
#